data_AF-A0AAV8HUY3-F1
#
_entry.id   AF-A0AAV8HUY3-F1
#
_cell.length_a   1.000
_cell.length_b   1.000
_cell.length_c   1.000
_cell.angle_alpha   90.00
_cell.angle_beta   90.00
_cell.angle_gamma   90.00
#
_symmetry.space_group_name_H-M   'P 1'
#
loop_
_entity.id
_entity.type
_entity.pdbx_description
1 polymer ?
#
loop_
_entity_poly.entity_id
_entity_poly.type
_entity_poly.pdbx_seq_one_letter_code
_entity_poly.pdbx_strand_id
1 'polypeptide(L)'
;MEPPNKKTRSNGELTLSLSRNSPDLSTLPDNVLIHILSFMDPKEAVQTCILSKRWRNLWTCVPSLNFDKSGFEGSHAAFVHFVTNMLLFRGASKLDTFRLRWHACEKVSTHGQENCQFHVSNASAWIFSALRCKPLTISLDLYGFANLELPHALFTCSSLEHLELQFFDSRRAATEPSYVNLPNLKKLKLRCFKLSDPVMEMILSGCPLLEELNLDSCSLNFSCMKSDLLRCLAIINCRGSGLVEFFLPNLVSLSLKNEYPGKTKLSLKNTPSLVKVSVFYHHFVECYFSGAEFEFFNCLTTVTDLELYGSGVKELLEKTVPNCPIFSNLKQLTFGQWSINEKLDLLCQMLQHTPNLEKLTIVHKKDITYVPKKHARSGEVKEKCATGQIPFRCEHLKVIDIRYSDPSGAHELVGILLQNTSQGERVRIDLSRF
;
A
#
# COMPACT_ATOMS: atom_id res chain seq x y z
N MET A 1 59.10 -30.47 64.45
CA MET A 1 60.03 -31.03 63.45
C MET A 1 59.63 -30.51 62.09
N GLU A 2 60.63 -30.24 61.25
CA GLU A 2 60.56 -29.76 59.86
C GLU A 2 61.81 -30.32 59.16
N PRO A 3 61.92 -30.27 57.81
CA PRO A 3 60.90 -30.37 56.76
C PRO A 3 61.35 -31.56 55.83
N PRO A 4 61.39 -31.54 54.47
CA PRO A 4 60.72 -30.77 53.41
C PRO A 4 60.00 -31.74 52.41
N ASN A 5 59.95 -31.69 51.06
CA ASN A 5 60.52 -30.82 50.02
C ASN A 5 59.80 -31.02 48.64
N LYS A 6 59.46 -29.93 47.92
CA LYS A 6 59.28 -29.85 46.43
C LYS A 6 58.10 -30.65 45.78
N LYS A 7 57.47 -30.23 44.67
CA LYS A 7 57.60 -29.01 43.82
C LYS A 7 56.38 -28.83 42.88
N THR A 8 55.91 -27.59 42.69
CA THR A 8 55.16 -27.09 41.49
C THR A 8 53.83 -27.78 41.12
N ARG A 9 52.92 -27.19 40.32
CA ARG A 9 52.93 -25.94 39.53
C ARG A 9 51.52 -25.33 39.53
N SER A 10 51.42 -24.01 39.38
CA SER A 10 50.14 -23.31 39.19
C SER A 10 49.55 -23.55 37.80
N ASN A 11 48.25 -23.79 37.72
CA ASN A 11 47.40 -23.36 36.60
C ASN A 11 46.15 -22.72 37.20
N GLY A 12 45.96 -21.42 36.97
CA GLY A 12 44.80 -20.69 37.45
C GLY A 12 43.67 -20.77 36.43
N GLU A 13 42.81 -21.78 36.53
CA GLU A 13 41.50 -21.70 35.89
C GLU A 13 40.63 -20.71 36.67
N LEU A 14 40.68 -19.45 36.23
CA LEU A 14 39.61 -18.49 36.52
C LEU A 14 38.34 -19.00 35.86
N THR A 15 37.59 -19.82 36.60
CA THR A 15 36.22 -20.19 36.28
C THR A 15 35.35 -18.95 36.39
N LEU A 16 35.39 -18.14 35.32
CA LEU A 16 34.43 -17.08 35.05
C LEU A 16 33.06 -17.74 34.96
N SER A 17 32.38 -17.78 36.11
CA SER A 17 30.99 -18.15 36.22
C SER A 17 30.20 -17.09 35.47
N LEU A 18 30.01 -17.33 34.16
CA LEU A 18 29.00 -16.67 33.34
C LEU A 18 27.65 -16.99 33.95
N SER A 19 27.25 -16.19 34.94
CA SER A 19 25.92 -16.17 35.50
C SER A 19 24.97 -15.93 34.34
N ARG A 20 24.31 -16.99 33.87
CA ARG A 20 23.24 -16.93 32.87
C ARG A 20 22.00 -16.31 33.51
N ASN A 21 22.13 -15.06 33.93
CA ASN A 21 21.03 -14.15 34.21
C ASN A 21 20.44 -13.66 32.86
N SER A 22 20.20 -14.59 31.94
CA SER A 22 19.10 -14.44 30.99
C SER A 22 17.85 -14.24 31.85
N PRO A 23 17.12 -13.12 31.73
CA PRO A 23 15.96 -12.85 32.57
C PRO A 23 14.95 -13.99 32.40
N ASP A 24 14.66 -14.70 33.49
CA ASP A 24 13.77 -15.84 33.43
C ASP A 24 12.37 -15.37 33.03
N LEU A 25 11.85 -15.90 31.92
CA LEU A 25 10.51 -15.63 31.43
C LEU A 25 9.42 -15.97 32.47
N SER A 26 9.73 -16.81 33.47
CA SER A 26 8.83 -17.08 34.60
C SER A 26 8.57 -15.86 35.49
N THR A 27 9.50 -14.88 35.56
CA THR A 27 9.41 -13.73 36.48
C THR A 27 8.68 -12.52 35.90
N LEU A 28 8.49 -12.46 34.58
CA LEU A 28 7.83 -11.33 33.92
C LEU A 28 6.32 -11.28 34.27
N PRO A 29 5.68 -10.11 34.45
CA PRO A 29 4.23 -9.98 34.64
C PRO A 29 3.38 -10.43 33.44
N ASP A 30 2.14 -10.89 33.68
CA ASP A 30 1.27 -11.46 32.62
C ASP A 30 1.01 -10.47 31.46
N ASN A 31 0.86 -9.18 31.74
CA ASN A 31 0.68 -8.17 30.68
C ASN A 31 1.92 -8.02 29.79
N VAL A 32 3.13 -8.25 30.32
CA VAL A 32 4.38 -8.27 29.53
C VAL A 32 4.43 -9.54 28.67
N LEU A 33 4.04 -10.69 29.23
CA LEU A 33 3.96 -11.95 28.48
C LEU A 33 2.91 -11.89 27.35
N ILE A 34 1.73 -11.33 27.61
CA ILE A 34 0.67 -11.11 26.61
C ILE A 34 1.14 -10.13 25.52
N HIS A 35 1.93 -9.11 25.88
CA HIS A 35 2.53 -8.20 24.91
C HIS A 35 3.58 -8.91 24.03
N ILE A 36 4.46 -9.73 24.60
CA ILE A 36 5.40 -10.57 23.83
C ILE A 36 4.63 -11.49 22.86
N LEU A 37 3.61 -12.18 23.35
CA LEU A 37 2.74 -13.04 22.53
C LEU A 37 2.00 -12.28 21.41
N SER A 38 1.81 -10.96 21.53
CA SER A 38 1.14 -10.13 20.51
C SER A 38 1.99 -9.83 19.28
N PHE A 39 3.30 -10.14 19.33
CA PHE A 39 4.21 -10.08 18.18
C PHE A 39 4.42 -11.43 17.48
N MET A 40 3.89 -12.51 18.04
CA MET A 40 4.02 -13.88 17.51
C MET A 40 2.85 -14.23 16.61
N ASP A 41 3.02 -15.17 15.68
CA ASP A 41 1.87 -15.70 14.95
C ASP A 41 0.98 -16.53 15.89
N PRO A 42 -0.36 -16.55 15.72
CA PRO A 42 -1.28 -17.21 16.66
C PRO A 42 -0.96 -18.69 16.96
N LYS A 43 -0.38 -19.39 15.98
CA LYS A 43 0.09 -20.77 16.09
C LYS A 43 1.25 -20.91 17.08
N GLU A 44 2.21 -20.00 17.02
CA GLU A 44 3.38 -19.95 17.91
C GLU A 44 2.95 -19.51 19.33
N ALA A 45 2.06 -18.51 19.41
CA ALA A 45 1.48 -18.05 20.67
C ALA A 45 0.78 -19.20 21.42
N VAL A 46 0.02 -20.05 20.71
CA VAL A 46 -0.56 -21.28 21.29
C VAL A 46 0.51 -22.33 21.62
N GLN A 47 1.57 -22.47 20.83
CA GLN A 47 2.68 -23.39 21.16
C GLN A 47 3.39 -23.04 22.48
N THR A 48 3.42 -21.77 22.90
CA THR A 48 4.00 -21.37 24.21
C THR A 48 3.30 -22.02 25.42
N CYS A 49 2.10 -22.60 25.25
CA CYS A 49 1.38 -23.35 26.30
C CYS A 49 2.19 -24.51 26.90
N ILE A 50 3.21 -25.01 26.21
CA ILE A 50 4.09 -26.09 26.72
C ILE A 50 5.12 -25.59 27.74
N LEU A 51 5.40 -24.28 27.81
CA LEU A 51 6.46 -23.72 28.65
C LEU A 51 6.15 -23.85 30.14
N SER A 52 4.92 -23.53 30.56
CA SER A 52 4.41 -23.83 31.90
C SER A 52 2.89 -23.73 31.99
N LYS A 53 2.31 -24.18 33.12
CA LYS A 53 0.88 -24.04 33.43
C LYS A 53 0.38 -22.58 33.32
N ARG A 54 1.25 -21.58 33.54
CA ARG A 54 0.93 -20.15 33.45
C ARG A 54 0.65 -19.71 32.01
N TRP A 55 1.49 -20.14 31.07
CA TRP A 55 1.38 -19.76 29.65
C TRP A 55 0.13 -20.32 28.95
N ARG A 56 -0.42 -21.42 29.48
CA ARG A 56 -1.52 -22.21 28.89
C ARG A 56 -2.74 -21.40 28.43
N ASN A 57 -3.01 -20.27 29.08
CA ASN A 57 -4.17 -19.42 28.80
C ASN A 57 -3.80 -18.00 28.34
N LEU A 58 -2.52 -17.57 28.39
CA LEU A 58 -2.17 -16.16 28.12
C LEU A 58 -2.51 -15.71 26.70
N TRP A 59 -2.45 -16.64 25.74
CA TRP A 59 -2.84 -16.40 24.35
C TRP A 59 -4.33 -16.01 24.19
N THR A 60 -5.23 -16.35 25.12
CA THR A 60 -6.65 -15.93 25.06
C THR A 60 -6.84 -14.44 25.35
N CYS A 61 -5.81 -13.77 25.87
CA CYS A 61 -5.81 -12.34 26.16
C CYS A 61 -5.02 -11.52 25.12
N VAL A 62 -4.43 -12.17 24.10
CA VAL A 62 -3.63 -11.48 23.07
C VAL A 62 -4.52 -10.55 22.23
N PRO A 63 -4.16 -9.25 22.07
CA PRO A 63 -5.01 -8.25 21.42
C PRO A 63 -5.05 -8.31 19.88
N SER A 64 -4.14 -9.05 19.25
CA SER A 64 -4.03 -9.17 17.80
C SER A 64 -4.15 -10.63 17.37
N LEU A 65 -4.99 -10.93 16.39
CA LEU A 65 -5.10 -12.25 15.77
C LEU A 65 -4.84 -12.13 14.27
N ASN A 66 -3.76 -12.76 13.79
CA ASN A 66 -3.37 -12.82 12.39
C ASN A 66 -3.49 -14.26 11.87
N PHE A 67 -4.63 -14.62 11.28
CA PHE A 67 -4.82 -15.94 10.69
C PHE A 67 -4.48 -15.91 9.20
N ASP A 68 -3.41 -16.60 8.80
CA ASP A 68 -3.01 -16.72 7.40
C ASP A 68 -3.02 -18.18 6.93
N LYS A 69 -3.80 -18.47 5.88
CA LYS A 69 -3.95 -19.83 5.34
C LYS A 69 -2.65 -20.36 4.71
N SER A 70 -1.69 -19.50 4.35
CA SER A 70 -0.38 -19.94 3.82
C SER A 70 0.42 -20.76 4.84
N GLY A 71 0.42 -20.38 6.13
CA GLY A 71 1.11 -21.10 7.23
C GLY A 71 0.56 -22.49 7.58
N PHE A 72 -0.38 -22.99 6.78
CA PHE A 72 -1.07 -24.27 6.88
C PHE A 72 -1.08 -25.00 5.52
N GLU A 73 0.05 -25.01 4.82
CA GLU A 73 0.22 -25.77 3.57
C GLU A 73 -0.22 -27.24 3.73
N GLY A 74 -0.82 -27.80 2.67
CA GLY A 74 -1.25 -29.21 2.64
C GLY A 74 -2.50 -29.57 3.46
N SER A 75 -3.08 -28.68 4.28
CA SER A 75 -4.35 -28.99 4.98
C SER A 75 -5.28 -27.79 5.18
N HIS A 76 -6.43 -27.84 4.48
CA HIS A 76 -7.57 -26.95 4.75
C HIS A 76 -8.21 -27.25 6.11
N ALA A 77 -8.40 -28.53 6.45
CA ALA A 77 -9.03 -28.95 7.70
C ALA A 77 -8.25 -28.50 8.94
N ALA A 78 -6.91 -28.56 8.92
CA ALA A 78 -6.08 -28.11 10.04
C ALA A 78 -6.22 -26.61 10.33
N PHE A 79 -6.28 -25.77 9.28
CA PHE A 79 -6.53 -24.33 9.43
C PHE A 79 -7.94 -24.09 9.98
N VAL A 80 -8.97 -24.71 9.40
CA VAL A 80 -10.37 -24.54 9.84
C VAL A 80 -10.53 -24.94 11.31
N HIS A 81 -9.98 -26.08 11.71
CA HIS A 81 -10.00 -26.56 13.09
C HIS A 81 -9.24 -25.62 14.04
N PHE A 82 -8.07 -25.12 13.63
CA PHE A 82 -7.27 -24.18 14.43
C PHE A 82 -8.00 -22.86 14.67
N VAL A 83 -8.50 -22.19 13.63
CA VAL A 83 -9.20 -20.89 13.76
C VAL A 83 -10.50 -21.04 14.56
N THR A 84 -11.31 -22.07 14.28
CA THR A 84 -12.55 -22.34 15.03
C THR A 84 -12.27 -22.58 16.51
N ASN A 85 -11.31 -23.46 16.85
CA ASN A 85 -10.96 -23.72 18.25
C ASN A 85 -10.40 -22.48 18.94
N MET A 86 -9.50 -21.73 18.29
CA MET A 86 -8.87 -20.56 18.90
C MET A 86 -9.91 -19.49 19.23
N LEU A 87 -10.84 -19.20 18.31
CA LEU A 87 -11.93 -18.25 18.55
C LEU A 87 -12.94 -18.75 19.60
N LEU A 88 -13.24 -20.05 19.62
CA LEU A 88 -14.13 -20.66 20.62
C LEU A 88 -13.55 -20.55 22.04
N PHE A 89 -12.28 -20.92 22.23
CA PHE A 89 -11.63 -20.92 23.54
C PHE A 89 -11.15 -19.53 24.00
N ARG A 90 -11.00 -18.55 23.10
CA ARG A 90 -10.62 -17.17 23.44
C ARG A 90 -11.70 -16.42 24.24
N GLY A 91 -12.96 -16.80 24.07
CA GLY A 91 -14.09 -16.12 24.71
C GLY A 91 -14.25 -14.66 24.26
N ALA A 92 -14.79 -13.82 25.15
CA ALA A 92 -15.12 -12.41 24.85
C ALA A 92 -14.05 -11.39 25.27
N SER A 93 -12.78 -11.82 25.43
CA SER A 93 -11.65 -10.92 25.69
C SER A 93 -11.59 -9.80 24.65
N LYS A 94 -11.28 -8.55 25.04
CA LYS A 94 -11.12 -7.44 24.08
C LYS A 94 -10.15 -7.84 22.96
N LEU A 95 -10.48 -7.52 21.72
CA LEU A 95 -9.60 -7.65 20.58
C LEU A 95 -9.32 -6.24 20.05
N ASP A 96 -8.10 -5.97 19.60
CA ASP A 96 -7.75 -4.72 18.92
C ASP A 96 -7.70 -4.95 17.41
N THR A 97 -7.09 -6.06 16.96
CA THR A 97 -7.01 -6.42 15.53
C THR A 97 -7.45 -7.87 15.29
N PHE A 98 -8.38 -8.04 14.33
CA PHE A 98 -8.65 -9.32 13.67
C PHE A 98 -8.20 -9.25 12.21
N ARG A 99 -7.30 -10.15 11.81
CA ARG A 99 -6.95 -10.37 10.41
C ARG A 99 -7.19 -11.83 10.02
N LEU A 100 -7.83 -12.02 8.87
CA LEU A 100 -8.06 -13.32 8.24
C LEU A 100 -7.65 -13.24 6.77
N ARG A 101 -6.52 -13.85 6.42
CA ARG A 101 -6.11 -14.08 5.03
C ARG A 101 -6.37 -15.53 4.65
N TRP A 102 -7.09 -15.71 3.56
CA TRP A 102 -7.30 -16.99 2.92
C TRP A 102 -7.09 -16.82 1.41
N HIS A 103 -6.02 -17.45 0.93
CA HIS A 103 -5.80 -17.64 -0.50
C HIS A 103 -6.02 -19.11 -0.82
N ALA A 104 -7.17 -19.40 -1.44
CA ALA A 104 -7.44 -20.75 -1.95
C ALA A 104 -6.39 -21.08 -3.01
N CYS A 105 -5.57 -22.10 -2.75
CA CYS A 105 -4.47 -22.45 -3.64
C CYS A 105 -5.02 -23.13 -4.90
N GLU A 106 -4.90 -22.50 -6.07
CA GLU A 106 -5.36 -23.03 -7.36
C GLU A 106 -4.48 -24.19 -7.89
N LYS A 107 -4.11 -25.12 -7.01
CA LYS A 107 -3.74 -26.49 -7.43
C LYS A 107 -5.03 -27.18 -7.86
N VAL A 108 -5.38 -27.00 -9.13
CA VAL A 108 -6.54 -27.63 -9.78
C VAL A 108 -6.36 -29.14 -9.79
N SER A 109 -6.73 -29.79 -8.69
CA SER A 109 -7.04 -31.21 -8.68
C SER A 109 -8.23 -31.45 -9.60
N THR A 110 -8.00 -32.11 -10.72
CA THR A 110 -9.01 -32.34 -11.78
C THR A 110 -10.18 -33.22 -11.35
N HIS A 111 -10.19 -33.68 -10.10
CA HIS A 111 -11.24 -34.47 -9.46
C HIS A 111 -11.56 -33.84 -8.10
N GLY A 112 -12.84 -33.54 -7.89
CA GLY A 112 -13.37 -33.01 -6.62
C GLY A 112 -13.51 -31.48 -6.59
N GLN A 113 -14.75 -31.02 -6.49
CA GLN A 113 -15.02 -29.72 -5.89
C GLN A 113 -14.75 -29.85 -4.39
N GLU A 114 -13.66 -29.26 -3.87
CA GLU A 114 -13.62 -28.96 -2.43
C GLU A 114 -14.83 -28.08 -2.10
N ASN A 115 -15.55 -28.41 -1.03
CA ASN A 115 -16.94 -27.95 -0.86
C ASN A 115 -17.00 -26.49 -0.38
N CYS A 116 -16.85 -25.54 -1.32
CA CYS A 116 -16.74 -24.09 -1.08
C CYS A 116 -17.77 -23.54 -0.09
N GLN A 117 -18.99 -24.08 -0.08
CA GLN A 117 -20.07 -23.65 0.81
C GLN A 117 -19.75 -23.90 2.30
N PHE A 118 -19.02 -24.97 2.62
CA PHE A 118 -18.53 -25.22 3.98
C PHE A 118 -17.49 -24.17 4.42
N HIS A 119 -16.64 -23.71 3.51
CA HIS A 119 -15.66 -22.66 3.80
C HIS A 119 -16.35 -21.31 4.07
N VAL A 120 -17.33 -20.93 3.24
CA VAL A 120 -18.16 -19.72 3.42
C VAL A 120 -18.81 -19.67 4.81
N SER A 121 -19.45 -20.76 5.25
CA SER A 121 -20.09 -20.84 6.57
C SER A 121 -19.12 -20.64 7.73
N ASN A 122 -17.92 -21.22 7.65
CA ASN A 122 -16.88 -21.06 8.67
C ASN A 122 -16.38 -19.60 8.73
N ALA A 123 -16.10 -18.98 7.57
CA ALA A 123 -15.63 -17.59 7.53
C ALA A 123 -16.63 -16.60 8.14
N SER A 124 -17.92 -16.73 7.83
CA SER A 124 -18.96 -15.87 8.42
C SER A 124 -19.07 -16.06 9.94
N ALA A 125 -18.99 -17.30 10.44
CA ALA A 125 -18.98 -17.61 11.87
C ALA A 125 -17.73 -17.07 12.61
N TRP A 126 -16.56 -17.08 11.96
CA TRP A 126 -15.33 -16.50 12.51
C TRP A 126 -15.41 -14.98 12.61
N ILE A 127 -15.92 -14.31 11.57
CA ILE A 127 -16.13 -12.86 11.55
C ILE A 127 -17.11 -12.47 12.68
N PHE A 128 -18.23 -13.18 12.82
CA PHE A 128 -19.18 -12.95 13.91
C PHE A 128 -18.55 -13.17 15.30
N SER A 129 -17.71 -14.19 15.45
CA SER A 129 -16.99 -14.47 16.71
C SER A 129 -15.96 -13.38 17.04
N ALA A 130 -15.25 -12.85 16.05
CA ALA A 130 -14.33 -11.72 16.21
C ALA A 130 -15.08 -10.45 16.60
N LEU A 131 -16.22 -10.14 15.97
CA LEU A 131 -17.06 -8.96 16.28
C LEU A 131 -17.55 -8.94 17.74
N ARG A 132 -17.83 -10.10 18.35
CA ARG A 132 -18.17 -10.21 19.78
C ARG A 132 -17.06 -9.71 20.71
N CYS A 133 -15.81 -9.67 20.25
CA CYS A 133 -14.65 -9.18 21.00
C CYS A 133 -14.45 -7.64 20.89
N LYS A 134 -15.35 -6.93 20.19
CA LYS A 134 -15.30 -5.48 19.93
C LYS A 134 -13.97 -4.99 19.33
N PRO A 135 -13.58 -5.50 18.14
CA PRO A 135 -12.34 -5.13 17.47
C PRO A 135 -12.30 -3.65 17.09
N LEU A 136 -11.09 -3.07 17.09
CA LEU A 136 -10.81 -1.75 16.51
C LEU A 136 -10.47 -1.86 15.02
N THR A 137 -9.86 -2.97 14.62
CA THR A 137 -9.47 -3.28 13.23
C THR A 137 -10.01 -4.64 12.79
N ILE A 138 -10.67 -4.69 11.64
CA ILE A 138 -10.92 -5.93 10.88
C ILE A 138 -10.25 -5.84 9.51
N SER A 139 -9.50 -6.88 9.15
CA SER A 139 -8.78 -7.01 7.87
C SER A 139 -9.06 -8.39 7.27
N LEU A 140 -9.87 -8.43 6.21
CA LEU A 140 -10.29 -9.65 5.52
C LEU A 140 -9.68 -9.68 4.11
N ASP A 141 -8.92 -10.74 3.80
CA ASP A 141 -8.37 -11.00 2.46
C ASP A 141 -8.79 -12.40 2.04
N LEU A 142 -9.90 -12.49 1.28
CA LEU A 142 -10.69 -13.71 1.13
C LEU A 142 -10.81 -14.12 -0.35
N TYR A 143 -9.70 -14.59 -0.90
CA TYR A 143 -9.60 -15.08 -2.27
C TYR A 143 -10.19 -16.51 -2.39
N GLY A 144 -11.15 -16.67 -3.31
CA GLY A 144 -11.86 -17.93 -3.57
C GLY A 144 -13.26 -18.03 -2.93
N PHE A 145 -13.65 -17.08 -2.10
CA PHE A 145 -15.00 -17.03 -1.48
C PHE A 145 -16.04 -16.43 -2.42
N ALA A 146 -16.58 -17.25 -3.33
CA ALA A 146 -17.80 -16.90 -4.03
C ALA A 146 -18.99 -16.83 -3.06
N ASN A 147 -19.83 -15.80 -3.17
CA ASN A 147 -21.08 -15.65 -2.41
C ASN A 147 -20.92 -15.63 -0.87
N LEU A 148 -19.81 -15.10 -0.32
CA LEU A 148 -19.72 -14.88 1.12
C LEU A 148 -20.60 -13.69 1.54
N GLU A 149 -21.68 -13.99 2.27
CA GLU A 149 -22.46 -12.98 2.98
C GLU A 149 -21.70 -12.53 4.23
N LEU A 150 -21.33 -11.25 4.27
CA LEU A 150 -20.72 -10.63 5.43
C LEU A 150 -21.79 -10.34 6.50
N PRO A 151 -21.60 -10.71 7.78
CA PRO A 151 -22.59 -10.46 8.82
C PRO A 151 -22.95 -8.97 8.93
N HIS A 152 -24.23 -8.63 9.00
CA HIS A 152 -24.68 -7.23 9.20
C HIS A 152 -24.06 -6.56 10.43
N ALA A 153 -23.71 -7.35 11.46
CA ALA A 153 -22.95 -6.92 12.63
C ALA A 153 -21.57 -6.30 12.30
N LEU A 154 -20.98 -6.64 11.14
CA LEU A 154 -19.74 -6.04 10.63
C LEU A 154 -19.91 -4.58 10.24
N PHE A 155 -21.04 -4.25 9.61
CA PHE A 155 -21.38 -2.90 9.14
C PHE A 155 -22.09 -2.04 10.20
N THR A 156 -22.27 -2.59 11.41
CA THR A 156 -22.87 -1.91 12.57
C THR A 156 -22.01 -1.99 13.84
N CYS A 157 -20.73 -2.36 13.71
CA CYS A 157 -19.81 -2.52 14.84
C CYS A 157 -19.23 -1.17 15.29
N SER A 158 -19.80 -0.59 16.34
CA SER A 158 -19.40 0.74 16.84
C SER A 158 -17.99 0.83 17.45
N SER A 159 -17.26 -0.28 17.61
CA SER A 159 -15.84 -0.26 18.01
C SER A 159 -14.85 -0.14 16.84
N LEU A 160 -15.30 -0.36 15.59
CA LEU A 160 -14.39 -0.35 14.44
C LEU A 160 -13.92 1.07 14.13
N GLU A 161 -12.60 1.24 14.15
CA GLU A 161 -11.90 2.40 13.62
C GLU A 161 -11.32 2.12 12.22
N HIS A 162 -11.04 0.84 11.91
CA HIS A 162 -10.38 0.40 10.69
C HIS A 162 -11.08 -0.83 10.09
N LEU A 163 -11.43 -0.76 8.80
CA LEU A 163 -12.05 -1.86 8.06
C LEU A 163 -11.38 -2.05 6.70
N GLU A 164 -10.79 -3.22 6.48
CA GLU A 164 -10.21 -3.65 5.20
C GLU A 164 -10.95 -4.89 4.71
N LEU A 165 -11.57 -4.79 3.53
CA LEU A 165 -12.29 -5.85 2.85
C LEU A 165 -11.70 -6.09 1.48
N GLN A 166 -11.12 -7.27 1.26
CA GLN A 166 -10.54 -7.66 -0.02
C GLN A 166 -11.10 -8.97 -0.54
N PHE A 167 -11.65 -8.91 -1.75
CA PHE A 167 -12.16 -10.03 -2.52
C PHE A 167 -11.55 -10.01 -3.92
N PHE A 168 -11.74 -11.08 -4.71
CA PHE A 168 -11.15 -11.16 -6.06
C PHE A 168 -12.13 -11.59 -7.17
N ASP A 169 -13.20 -12.35 -6.88
CA ASP A 169 -14.20 -12.72 -7.91
C ASP A 169 -15.31 -11.66 -8.04
N SER A 170 -15.02 -10.55 -8.72
CA SER A 170 -15.98 -9.46 -8.97
C SER A 170 -17.23 -9.88 -9.77
N ARG A 171 -17.23 -11.09 -10.37
CA ARG A 171 -18.38 -11.72 -11.04
C ARG A 171 -19.44 -12.22 -10.06
N ARG A 172 -19.06 -12.48 -8.81
CA ARG A 172 -19.93 -12.94 -7.71
C ARG A 172 -19.64 -12.09 -6.47
N ALA A 173 -19.94 -10.80 -6.60
CA ALA A 173 -19.83 -9.84 -5.51
C ALA A 173 -20.51 -10.37 -4.24
N ALA A 174 -19.88 -10.15 -3.08
CA ALA A 174 -20.57 -10.23 -1.80
C ALA A 174 -21.82 -9.33 -1.86
N THR A 175 -22.90 -9.74 -1.20
CA THR A 175 -24.15 -8.99 -1.17
C THR A 175 -23.89 -7.55 -0.73
N GLU A 176 -24.42 -6.59 -1.49
CA GLU A 176 -24.29 -5.16 -1.15
C GLU A 176 -24.92 -4.95 0.24
N PRO A 177 -24.21 -4.28 1.18
CA PRO A 177 -24.71 -4.14 2.54
C PRO A 177 -26.02 -3.37 2.53
N SER A 178 -27.07 -3.89 3.18
CA SER A 178 -28.37 -3.23 3.21
C SER A 178 -28.40 -1.96 4.06
N TYR A 179 -27.38 -1.76 4.91
CA TYR A 179 -27.21 -0.63 5.82
C TYR A 179 -25.76 -0.56 6.31
N VAL A 180 -25.26 0.64 6.60
CA VAL A 180 -23.94 0.90 7.20
C VAL A 180 -24.10 1.94 8.30
N ASN A 181 -23.52 1.67 9.48
CA ASN A 181 -23.44 2.58 10.62
C ASN A 181 -22.22 2.21 11.48
N LEU A 182 -21.08 2.80 11.12
CA LEU A 182 -19.77 2.59 11.75
C LEU A 182 -19.28 3.93 12.31
N PRO A 183 -19.83 4.39 13.45
CA PRO A 183 -19.71 5.77 13.92
C PRO A 183 -18.28 6.19 14.29
N ASN A 184 -17.37 5.23 14.50
CA ASN A 184 -15.96 5.48 14.83
C ASN A 184 -14.99 5.15 13.67
N LEU A 185 -15.49 4.77 12.49
CA LEU A 185 -14.64 4.32 11.39
C LEU A 185 -13.87 5.48 10.76
N LYS A 186 -12.54 5.43 10.88
CA LYS A 186 -11.59 6.41 10.34
C LYS A 186 -10.95 5.95 9.05
N LYS A 187 -10.80 4.63 8.85
CA LYS A 187 -10.13 4.05 7.68
C LYS A 187 -10.95 2.94 7.05
N LEU A 188 -11.22 3.07 5.75
CA LEU A 188 -11.91 2.07 4.93
C LEU A 188 -11.06 1.69 3.72
N LYS A 189 -10.77 0.39 3.55
CA LYS A 189 -10.20 -0.16 2.32
C LYS A 189 -11.15 -1.19 1.72
N LEU A 190 -11.51 -0.99 0.45
CA LEU A 190 -12.37 -1.88 -0.32
C LEU A 190 -11.61 -2.36 -1.56
N ARG A 191 -11.58 -3.68 -1.80
CA ARG A 191 -11.01 -4.27 -3.02
C ARG A 191 -11.99 -5.15 -3.79
N CYS A 192 -12.08 -4.91 -5.10
CA CYS A 192 -13.00 -5.56 -6.05
C CYS A 192 -14.50 -5.34 -5.80
N PHE A 193 -14.87 -4.25 -5.13
CA PHE A 193 -16.28 -3.87 -4.91
C PHE A 193 -16.91 -3.20 -6.14
N LYS A 194 -18.23 -3.28 -6.22
CA LYS A 194 -19.05 -2.39 -7.07
C LYS A 194 -19.53 -1.24 -6.20
N LEU A 195 -19.40 -0.01 -6.70
CA LEU A 195 -19.78 1.20 -5.97
C LEU A 195 -20.69 2.03 -6.90
N SER A 196 -21.94 2.21 -6.48
CA SER A 196 -22.96 3.07 -7.10
C SER A 196 -23.21 4.28 -6.20
N ASP A 197 -23.91 5.32 -6.69
CA ASP A 197 -24.19 6.51 -5.88
C ASP A 197 -24.87 6.16 -4.53
N PRO A 198 -25.91 5.28 -4.46
CA PRO A 198 -26.52 4.90 -3.19
C PRO A 198 -25.57 4.15 -2.24
N VAL A 199 -24.63 3.35 -2.76
CA VAL A 199 -23.63 2.66 -1.94
C VAL A 199 -22.61 3.65 -1.38
N MET A 200 -22.21 4.66 -2.16
CA MET A 200 -21.31 5.72 -1.68
C MET A 200 -22.00 6.64 -0.67
N GLU A 201 -23.26 7.03 -0.89
CA GLU A 201 -24.05 7.81 0.06
C GLU A 201 -24.25 7.07 1.39
N MET A 202 -24.57 5.77 1.34
CA MET A 202 -24.68 4.91 2.52
C MET A 202 -23.36 4.77 3.28
N ILE A 203 -22.23 4.59 2.58
CA ILE A 203 -20.90 4.52 3.24
C ILE A 203 -20.57 5.85 3.93
N LEU A 204 -20.79 6.98 3.25
CA LEU A 204 -20.42 8.31 3.76
C LEU A 204 -21.32 8.77 4.91
N SER A 205 -22.64 8.56 4.81
CA SER A 205 -23.57 8.84 5.91
C SER A 205 -23.41 7.87 7.10
N GLY A 206 -23.06 6.61 6.82
CA GLY A 206 -22.82 5.59 7.83
C GLY A 206 -21.46 5.68 8.54
N CYS A 207 -20.47 6.38 7.97
CA CYS A 207 -19.11 6.47 8.51
C CYS A 207 -18.70 7.94 8.78
N PRO A 208 -19.32 8.63 9.77
CA PRO A 208 -19.19 10.08 9.99
C PRO A 208 -17.82 10.55 10.54
N LEU A 209 -16.80 9.70 10.58
CA LEU A 209 -15.41 10.04 10.95
C LEU A 209 -14.38 9.54 9.93
N LEU A 210 -14.80 9.20 8.70
CA LEU A 210 -13.96 8.59 7.68
C LEU A 210 -12.90 9.55 7.10
N GLU A 211 -11.67 9.49 7.63
CA GLU A 211 -10.51 10.26 7.19
C GLU A 211 -9.79 9.63 5.98
N GLU A 212 -9.74 8.30 5.87
CA GLU A 212 -8.97 7.60 4.82
C GLU A 212 -9.80 6.56 4.06
N LEU A 213 -9.86 6.71 2.72
CA LEU A 213 -10.55 5.77 1.82
C LEU A 213 -9.57 5.22 0.78
N ASN A 214 -9.53 3.90 0.64
CA ASN A 214 -8.72 3.19 -0.34
C ASN A 214 -9.60 2.25 -1.18
N LEU A 215 -9.64 2.47 -2.49
CA LEU A 215 -10.41 1.69 -3.46
C LEU A 215 -9.45 0.98 -4.41
N ASP A 216 -9.42 -0.35 -4.37
CA ASP A 216 -8.54 -1.20 -5.21
C ASP A 216 -9.38 -2.07 -6.16
N SER A 217 -9.13 -2.01 -7.47
CA SER A 217 -9.76 -2.84 -8.49
C SER A 217 -11.29 -2.77 -8.52
N CYS A 218 -11.87 -1.68 -7.96
CA CYS A 218 -13.31 -1.48 -7.82
C CYS A 218 -13.99 -0.98 -9.11
N SER A 219 -15.28 -1.26 -9.25
CA SER A 219 -16.16 -0.68 -10.27
C SER A 219 -16.76 0.63 -9.74
N LEU A 220 -16.25 1.76 -10.21
CA LEU A 220 -16.72 3.10 -9.88
C LEU A 220 -17.86 3.47 -10.83
N ASN A 221 -19.07 3.15 -10.41
CA ASN A 221 -20.33 3.35 -11.13
C ASN A 221 -21.18 4.44 -10.46
N PHE A 222 -20.52 5.46 -9.88
CA PHE A 222 -21.14 6.63 -9.27
C PHE A 222 -20.68 7.91 -9.96
N SER A 223 -21.52 8.94 -9.92
CA SER A 223 -21.31 10.23 -10.56
C SER A 223 -20.46 11.19 -9.72
N CYS A 224 -20.68 11.20 -8.40
CA CYS A 224 -20.13 12.21 -7.50
C CYS A 224 -19.77 11.63 -6.13
N MET A 225 -18.73 12.17 -5.50
CA MET A 225 -18.38 11.92 -4.10
C MET A 225 -18.12 13.26 -3.40
N LYS A 226 -18.72 13.47 -2.24
CA LYS A 226 -18.56 14.67 -1.42
C LYS A 226 -18.21 14.29 0.01
N SER A 227 -17.16 14.88 0.59
CA SER A 227 -16.82 14.69 2.00
C SER A 227 -15.90 15.79 2.50
N ASP A 228 -16.33 16.47 3.57
CA ASP A 228 -15.54 17.48 4.26
C ASP A 228 -14.56 16.87 5.28
N LEU A 229 -14.57 15.54 5.47
CA LEU A 229 -13.76 14.83 6.46
C LEU A 229 -12.64 13.98 5.84
N LEU A 230 -12.73 13.66 4.54
CA LEU A 230 -11.76 12.77 3.90
C LEU A 230 -10.44 13.49 3.64
N ARG A 231 -9.37 13.00 4.27
CA ARG A 231 -8.00 13.56 4.22
C ARG A 231 -7.07 12.75 3.33
N CYS A 232 -7.32 11.45 3.15
CA CYS A 232 -6.55 10.59 2.24
C CYS A 232 -7.47 9.80 1.32
N LEU A 233 -7.21 9.87 0.01
CA LEU A 233 -7.90 9.08 -1.02
C LEU A 233 -6.90 8.29 -1.86
N ALA A 234 -7.09 6.98 -1.95
CA ALA A 234 -6.36 6.11 -2.86
C ALA A 234 -7.33 5.42 -3.83
N ILE A 235 -7.04 5.52 -5.13
CA ILE A 235 -7.78 4.85 -6.22
C ILE A 235 -6.76 4.04 -7.02
N ILE A 236 -6.86 2.72 -6.94
CA ILE A 236 -5.90 1.75 -7.45
C ILE A 236 -6.62 0.81 -8.42
N ASN A 237 -6.16 0.67 -9.67
CA ASN A 237 -6.66 -0.31 -10.66
C ASN A 237 -8.18 -0.27 -10.97
N CYS A 238 -8.89 0.76 -10.51
CA CYS A 238 -10.34 0.92 -10.61
C CYS A 238 -10.83 1.15 -12.05
N ARG A 239 -12.09 0.81 -12.31
CA ARG A 239 -12.73 0.89 -13.64
C ARG A 239 -14.14 1.46 -13.53
N GLY A 240 -14.64 2.09 -14.57
CA GLY A 240 -15.95 2.75 -14.62
C GLY A 240 -16.15 3.36 -16.01
N SER A 241 -17.39 3.59 -16.42
CA SER A 241 -17.72 4.10 -17.77
C SER A 241 -17.91 5.62 -17.83
N GLY A 242 -18.02 6.29 -16.68
CA GLY A 242 -18.34 7.72 -16.57
C GLY A 242 -17.17 8.61 -16.15
N LEU A 243 -17.52 9.89 -15.95
CA LEU A 243 -16.76 10.84 -15.14
C LEU A 243 -17.22 10.72 -13.69
N VAL A 244 -16.25 10.72 -12.77
CA VAL A 244 -16.48 10.78 -11.32
C VAL A 244 -15.95 12.11 -10.80
N GLU A 245 -16.83 12.92 -10.20
CA GLU A 245 -16.45 14.22 -9.61
C GLU A 245 -16.27 14.11 -8.09
N PHE A 246 -15.11 14.55 -7.60
CA PHE A 246 -14.78 14.54 -6.17
C PHE A 246 -14.75 15.96 -5.61
N PHE A 247 -15.59 16.23 -4.59
CA PHE A 247 -15.63 17.48 -3.83
C PHE A 247 -15.11 17.21 -2.42
N LEU A 248 -13.83 17.46 -2.19
CA LEU A 248 -13.10 17.02 -1.00
C LEU A 248 -12.21 18.16 -0.45
N PRO A 249 -12.78 19.19 0.21
CA PRO A 249 -12.06 20.42 0.53
C PRO A 249 -10.87 20.22 1.48
N ASN A 250 -10.94 19.20 2.34
CA ASN A 250 -9.92 18.86 3.34
C ASN A 250 -9.03 17.66 2.93
N LEU A 251 -9.04 17.28 1.64
CA LEU A 251 -8.15 16.24 1.11
C LEU A 251 -6.69 16.71 1.14
N VAL A 252 -5.85 16.00 1.89
CA VAL A 252 -4.41 16.30 2.05
C VAL A 252 -3.55 15.46 1.11
N SER A 253 -3.95 14.19 0.88
CA SER A 253 -3.17 13.22 0.09
C SER A 253 -4.04 12.46 -0.91
N LEU A 254 -3.64 12.49 -2.19
CA LEU A 254 -4.25 11.70 -3.26
C LEU A 254 -3.25 10.69 -3.86
N SER A 255 -3.69 9.45 -4.08
CA SER A 255 -2.93 8.41 -4.77
C SER A 255 -3.75 7.77 -5.90
N LEU A 256 -3.40 8.05 -7.15
CA LEU A 256 -3.95 7.43 -8.35
C LEU A 256 -2.96 6.39 -8.89
N LYS A 257 -3.35 5.11 -8.94
CA LYS A 257 -2.50 4.01 -9.44
C LYS A 257 -3.27 3.19 -10.47
N ASN A 258 -2.70 2.92 -11.64
CA ASN A 258 -3.31 2.02 -12.60
C ASN A 258 -2.28 1.17 -13.35
N GLU A 259 -2.26 -0.12 -13.07
CA GLU A 259 -1.41 -1.14 -13.70
C GLU A 259 -2.02 -1.69 -15.00
N TYR A 260 -3.31 -1.44 -15.23
CA TYR A 260 -4.09 -2.01 -16.34
C TYR A 260 -4.86 -0.92 -17.10
N PRO A 261 -5.34 -1.18 -18.33
CA PRO A 261 -6.31 -0.31 -19.00
C PRO A 261 -7.59 -0.14 -18.16
N GLY A 262 -7.83 1.06 -17.64
CA GLY A 262 -9.04 1.46 -16.93
C GLY A 262 -9.81 2.53 -17.70
N LYS A 263 -11.15 2.54 -17.59
CA LYS A 263 -12.04 3.43 -18.36
C LYS A 263 -12.47 4.71 -17.61
N THR A 264 -12.25 4.79 -16.30
CA THR A 264 -12.81 5.85 -15.46
C THR A 264 -12.14 7.20 -15.74
N LYS A 265 -12.94 8.25 -15.95
CA LYS A 265 -12.45 9.64 -15.85
C LYS A 265 -12.68 10.13 -14.42
N LEU A 266 -11.72 10.86 -13.87
CA LEU A 266 -11.80 11.46 -12.53
C LEU A 266 -11.62 12.97 -12.69
N SER A 267 -12.44 13.79 -12.04
CA SER A 267 -12.20 15.23 -11.89
C SER A 267 -12.22 15.61 -10.42
N LEU A 268 -11.20 16.35 -9.98
CA LEU A 268 -11.10 16.92 -8.65
C LEU A 268 -11.72 18.31 -8.71
N LYS A 269 -12.74 18.58 -7.90
CA LYS A 269 -13.35 19.89 -7.76
C LYS A 269 -13.17 20.35 -6.31
N ASN A 270 -12.75 21.60 -6.09
CA ASN A 270 -12.58 22.17 -4.74
C ASN A 270 -11.72 21.29 -3.79
N THR A 271 -10.42 21.17 -4.07
CA THR A 271 -9.44 20.44 -3.23
C THR A 271 -8.29 21.34 -2.74
N PRO A 272 -8.56 22.52 -2.13
CA PRO A 272 -7.52 23.50 -1.78
C PRO A 272 -6.51 23.03 -0.73
N SER A 273 -6.84 22.02 0.07
CA SER A 273 -5.95 21.46 1.11
C SER A 273 -4.94 20.44 0.58
N LEU A 274 -4.84 20.23 -0.73
CA LEU A 274 -4.10 19.13 -1.33
C LEU A 274 -2.58 19.40 -1.31
N VAL A 275 -1.90 18.72 -0.38
CA VAL A 275 -0.46 18.82 -0.10
C VAL A 275 0.33 17.80 -0.95
N LYS A 276 -0.16 16.56 -1.04
CA LYS A 276 0.53 15.44 -1.71
C LYS A 276 -0.32 14.80 -2.79
N VAL A 277 0.28 14.57 -3.96
CA VAL A 277 -0.32 13.80 -5.06
C VAL A 277 0.67 12.78 -5.62
N SER A 278 0.21 11.53 -5.77
CA SER A 278 0.95 10.46 -6.45
C SER A 278 0.12 9.92 -7.62
N VAL A 279 0.72 9.85 -8.81
CA VAL A 279 0.14 9.26 -10.02
C VAL A 279 1.10 8.21 -10.58
N PHE A 280 0.65 6.97 -10.70
CA PHE A 280 1.34 5.90 -11.43
C PHE A 280 0.43 5.29 -12.48
N TYR A 281 0.84 5.30 -13.75
CA TYR A 281 0.15 4.57 -14.83
C TYR A 281 1.13 3.69 -15.62
N HIS A 282 0.91 2.38 -15.66
CA HIS A 282 1.80 1.44 -16.36
C HIS A 282 1.62 1.47 -17.88
N HIS A 283 0.38 1.62 -18.36
CA HIS A 283 0.04 1.63 -19.78
C HIS A 283 -0.78 2.87 -20.14
N PHE A 284 -0.37 3.59 -21.18
CA PHE A 284 -1.28 4.49 -21.90
C PHE A 284 -2.23 3.64 -22.76
N VAL A 285 -3.47 4.10 -22.90
CA VAL A 285 -4.42 3.57 -23.90
C VAL A 285 -5.18 4.75 -24.49
N GLU A 286 -5.19 4.82 -25.82
CA GLU A 286 -5.54 5.99 -26.64
C GLU A 286 -7.05 6.30 -26.70
N CYS A 287 -7.80 6.08 -25.62
CA CYS A 287 -9.28 6.06 -25.65
C CYS A 287 -9.99 6.93 -24.60
N TYR A 288 -9.27 7.73 -23.79
CA TYR A 288 -9.88 8.44 -22.64
C TYR A 288 -9.76 9.96 -22.67
N PHE A 289 -8.87 10.50 -23.49
CA PHE A 289 -8.30 11.82 -23.24
C PHE A 289 -8.91 12.89 -24.14
N SER A 290 -9.92 13.56 -23.59
CA SER A 290 -10.50 14.80 -24.11
C SER A 290 -10.95 15.69 -22.94
N GLY A 291 -10.45 16.93 -22.92
CA GLY A 291 -10.83 18.00 -21.98
C GLY A 291 -10.24 17.91 -20.56
N ALA A 292 -10.41 16.78 -19.88
CA ALA A 292 -10.24 16.68 -18.41
C ALA A 292 -8.79 16.76 -17.89
N GLU A 293 -7.78 16.60 -18.75
CA GLU A 293 -6.36 16.54 -18.32
C GLU A 293 -5.88 17.87 -17.70
N PHE A 294 -6.25 19.00 -18.33
CA PHE A 294 -5.85 20.32 -17.86
C PHE A 294 -6.54 20.72 -16.54
N GLU A 295 -7.77 20.24 -16.28
CA GLU A 295 -8.41 20.41 -14.97
C GLU A 295 -7.59 19.75 -13.86
N PHE A 296 -7.09 18.52 -14.10
CA PHE A 296 -6.29 17.80 -13.13
C PHE A 296 -4.99 18.54 -12.80
N PHE A 297 -4.22 18.97 -13.81
CA PHE A 297 -2.98 19.71 -13.58
C PHE A 297 -3.20 21.07 -12.90
N ASN A 298 -4.31 21.77 -13.18
CA ASN A 298 -4.67 23.00 -12.48
C ASN A 298 -4.88 22.77 -10.97
N CYS A 299 -5.44 21.62 -10.58
CA CYS A 299 -5.59 21.25 -9.16
C CYS A 299 -4.26 20.91 -8.46
N LEU A 300 -3.16 20.72 -9.19
CA LEU A 300 -1.84 20.44 -8.61
C LEU A 300 -1.07 21.72 -8.23
N THR A 301 -1.62 22.91 -8.48
CA THR A 301 -0.91 24.18 -8.22
C THR A 301 -0.68 24.47 -6.73
N THR A 302 -1.45 23.85 -5.83
CA THR A 302 -1.27 23.94 -4.36
C THR A 302 -0.29 22.91 -3.79
N VAL A 303 0.07 21.89 -4.57
CA VAL A 303 0.77 20.68 -4.10
C VAL A 303 2.23 20.98 -3.79
N THR A 304 2.71 20.50 -2.63
CA THR A 304 4.12 20.57 -2.24
C THR A 304 4.89 19.30 -2.62
N ASP A 305 4.21 18.16 -2.69
CA ASP A 305 4.80 16.84 -2.89
C ASP A 305 4.12 16.09 -4.05
N LEU A 306 4.76 16.08 -5.22
CA LEU A 306 4.22 15.49 -6.45
C LEU A 306 5.06 14.29 -6.87
N GLU A 307 4.40 13.16 -7.11
CA GLU A 307 5.01 11.91 -7.57
C GLU A 307 4.35 11.46 -8.88
N LEU A 308 5.13 11.33 -9.96
CA LEU A 308 4.68 11.06 -11.32
C LEU A 308 5.47 9.90 -11.94
N TYR A 309 4.82 8.74 -12.15
CA TYR A 309 5.50 7.51 -12.54
C TYR A 309 4.80 6.67 -13.62
N GLY A 310 5.61 5.88 -14.33
CA GLY A 310 5.17 4.84 -15.26
C GLY A 310 4.93 5.34 -16.68
N SER A 311 5.05 4.43 -17.66
CA SER A 311 4.97 4.72 -19.09
C SER A 311 3.68 5.44 -19.52
N GLY A 312 2.55 5.17 -18.86
CA GLY A 312 1.30 5.89 -19.10
C GLY A 312 1.32 7.35 -18.64
N VAL A 313 2.15 7.70 -17.66
CA VAL A 313 2.37 9.09 -17.23
C VAL A 313 3.35 9.81 -18.17
N LYS A 314 4.38 9.13 -18.70
CA LYS A 314 5.21 9.66 -19.81
C LYS A 314 4.36 10.14 -20.99
N GLU A 315 3.49 9.28 -21.51
CA GLU A 315 2.65 9.58 -22.68
C GLU A 315 1.55 10.62 -22.41
N LEU A 316 1.11 10.79 -21.16
CA LEU A 316 0.25 11.88 -20.71
C LEU A 316 1.01 13.21 -20.68
N LEU A 317 2.20 13.23 -20.05
CA LEU A 317 3.03 14.42 -19.91
C LEU A 317 3.50 14.96 -21.26
N GLU A 318 3.88 14.10 -22.20
CA GLU A 318 4.26 14.50 -23.57
C GLU A 318 3.16 15.27 -24.33
N LYS A 319 1.90 15.19 -23.87
CA LYS A 319 0.74 15.90 -24.45
C LYS A 319 0.29 17.11 -23.62
N THR A 320 0.63 17.15 -22.34
CA THR A 320 0.05 18.09 -21.36
C THR A 320 1.04 19.10 -20.79
N VAL A 321 2.33 18.75 -20.67
CA VAL A 321 3.38 19.63 -20.14
C VAL A 321 3.45 21.00 -20.84
N PRO A 322 3.37 21.11 -22.18
CA PRO A 322 3.39 22.41 -22.87
C PRO A 322 2.26 23.39 -22.48
N ASN A 323 1.20 22.92 -21.81
CA ASN A 323 0.09 23.73 -21.31
C ASN A 323 -0.14 23.55 -19.80
N CYS A 324 0.83 22.99 -19.07
CA CYS A 324 0.73 22.87 -17.61
C CYS A 324 0.84 24.25 -16.93
N PRO A 325 0.22 24.43 -15.75
CA PRO A 325 0.47 25.61 -14.93
C PRO A 325 1.90 25.60 -14.36
N ILE A 326 2.30 26.69 -13.71
CA ILE A 326 3.54 26.73 -12.92
C ILE A 326 3.22 26.22 -11.51
N PHE A 327 3.91 25.17 -11.08
CA PHE A 327 3.73 24.56 -9.75
C PHE A 327 4.60 25.31 -8.71
N SER A 328 4.24 26.57 -8.45
CA SER A 328 5.01 27.48 -7.58
C SER A 328 5.13 27.02 -6.13
N ASN A 329 4.22 26.18 -5.64
CA ASN A 329 4.28 25.60 -4.30
C ASN A 329 5.13 24.31 -4.21
N LEU A 330 5.55 23.74 -5.35
CA LEU A 330 6.14 22.40 -5.36
C LEU A 330 7.55 22.38 -4.76
N LYS A 331 7.76 21.49 -3.78
CA LYS A 331 9.00 21.32 -3.02
C LYS A 331 9.68 19.97 -3.25
N GLN A 332 8.90 18.90 -3.42
CA GLN A 332 9.40 17.59 -3.79
C GLN A 332 8.73 17.11 -5.09
N LEU A 333 9.55 16.74 -6.08
CA LEU A 333 9.12 16.10 -7.32
C LEU A 333 9.79 14.74 -7.42
N THR A 334 9.01 13.68 -7.52
CA THR A 334 9.51 12.38 -7.98
C THR A 334 8.99 12.07 -9.37
N PHE A 335 9.86 11.61 -10.26
CA PHE A 335 9.59 11.52 -11.70
C PHE A 335 10.20 10.25 -12.30
N GLY A 336 9.45 9.51 -13.12
CA GLY A 336 10.01 8.47 -14.00
C GLY A 336 9.40 7.08 -13.88
N GLN A 337 10.22 6.06 -13.63
CA GLN A 337 9.94 4.63 -13.83
C GLN A 337 9.88 4.23 -15.32
N TRP A 338 10.53 5.00 -16.19
CA TRP A 338 10.83 4.71 -17.59
C TRP A 338 12.27 5.12 -17.94
N SER A 339 12.66 4.93 -19.19
CA SER A 339 13.96 5.34 -19.73
C SER A 339 14.02 6.86 -19.90
N ILE A 340 14.51 7.57 -18.89
CA ILE A 340 14.53 9.05 -18.85
C ILE A 340 15.37 9.63 -19.99
N ASN A 341 16.44 8.95 -20.38
CA ASN A 341 17.43 9.45 -21.32
C ASN A 341 16.84 9.62 -22.74
N GLU A 342 15.80 8.86 -23.09
CA GLU A 342 15.03 9.00 -24.34
C GLU A 342 14.14 10.26 -24.37
N LYS A 343 13.89 10.88 -23.22
CA LYS A 343 12.95 12.00 -23.03
C LYS A 343 13.49 13.02 -22.03
N LEU A 344 14.77 13.37 -22.16
CA LEU A 344 15.42 14.41 -21.35
C LEU A 344 14.67 15.74 -21.45
N ASP A 345 14.20 16.09 -22.65
CA ASP A 345 13.44 17.32 -22.90
C ASP A 345 12.17 17.42 -22.05
N LEU A 346 11.48 16.29 -21.81
CA LEU A 346 10.29 16.24 -20.98
C LEU A 346 10.60 16.48 -19.50
N LEU A 347 11.74 15.99 -19.02
CA LEU A 347 12.25 16.30 -17.68
C LEU A 347 12.61 17.79 -17.59
N CYS A 348 13.34 18.33 -18.57
CA CYS A 348 13.72 19.76 -18.59
C CYS A 348 12.49 20.68 -18.61
N GLN A 349 11.46 20.37 -19.41
CA GLN A 349 10.20 21.11 -19.41
C GLN A 349 9.49 21.03 -18.06
N MET A 350 9.37 19.84 -17.45
CA MET A 350 8.77 19.71 -16.10
C MET A 350 9.55 20.50 -15.04
N LEU A 351 10.89 20.60 -15.18
CA LEU A 351 11.73 21.41 -14.29
C LEU A 351 11.56 22.93 -14.52
N GLN A 352 11.28 23.38 -15.74
CA GLN A 352 10.90 24.79 -16.01
C GLN A 352 9.57 25.16 -15.32
N HIS A 353 8.62 24.23 -15.19
CA HIS A 353 7.34 24.45 -14.50
C HIS A 353 7.43 24.34 -12.96
N THR A 354 8.61 24.02 -12.39
CA THR A 354 8.80 23.77 -10.95
C THR A 354 9.93 24.63 -10.34
N PRO A 355 9.80 25.98 -10.37
CA PRO A 355 10.90 26.89 -10.02
C PRO A 355 11.36 26.80 -8.55
N ASN A 356 10.45 26.47 -7.63
CA ASN A 356 10.68 26.46 -6.19
C ASN A 356 11.08 25.09 -5.61
N LEU A 357 11.42 24.14 -6.49
CA LEU A 357 11.73 22.75 -6.18
C LEU A 357 12.99 22.63 -5.31
N GLU A 358 12.88 21.91 -4.18
CA GLU A 358 13.99 21.70 -3.24
C GLU A 358 14.58 20.30 -3.30
N LYS A 359 13.78 19.31 -3.73
CA LYS A 359 14.23 17.93 -3.95
C LYS A 359 13.64 17.35 -5.23
N LEU A 360 14.53 16.90 -6.10
CA LEU A 360 14.20 16.05 -7.23
C LEU A 360 14.49 14.60 -6.87
N THR A 361 13.68 13.68 -7.35
CA THR A 361 13.97 12.25 -7.29
C THR A 361 13.64 11.64 -8.65
N ILE A 362 14.62 11.01 -9.29
CA ILE A 362 14.49 10.43 -10.63
C ILE A 362 14.51 8.93 -10.49
N VAL A 363 13.46 8.25 -10.97
CA VAL A 363 13.44 6.80 -11.08
C VAL A 363 13.78 6.44 -12.53
N HIS A 364 15.04 6.15 -12.81
CA HIS A 364 15.47 5.64 -14.11
C HIS A 364 15.18 4.14 -14.20
N LYS A 365 14.35 3.71 -15.15
CA LYS A 365 14.11 2.29 -15.43
C LYS A 365 14.43 2.02 -16.90
N LYS A 366 15.45 1.19 -17.15
CA LYS A 366 15.76 0.71 -18.49
C LYS A 366 14.55 -0.02 -19.08
N ASP A 367 14.14 0.36 -20.29
CA ASP A 367 12.98 -0.25 -20.93
C ASP A 367 13.34 -1.66 -21.43
N ILE A 368 12.62 -2.66 -20.94
CA ILE A 368 12.79 -4.08 -21.31
C ILE A 368 11.69 -4.50 -22.32
N THR A 369 10.78 -3.59 -22.65
CA THR A 369 9.51 -3.85 -23.32
C THR A 369 9.45 -3.35 -24.76
N TYR A 370 10.50 -2.69 -25.27
CA TYR A 370 10.61 -2.35 -26.69
C TYR A 370 10.92 -3.58 -27.56
N VAL A 371 9.90 -4.41 -27.80
CA VAL A 371 9.84 -5.23 -29.01
C VAL A 371 9.48 -4.28 -30.16
N PRO A 372 10.37 -4.04 -31.14
CA PRO A 372 10.06 -3.14 -32.24
C PRO A 372 8.84 -3.66 -32.99
N LYS A 373 7.85 -2.78 -33.27
CA LYS A 373 6.76 -3.10 -34.21
C LYS A 373 7.37 -3.34 -35.59
N LYS A 374 7.65 -4.61 -35.91
CA LYS A 374 8.19 -5.04 -37.21
C LYS A 374 7.17 -4.76 -38.32
N HIS A 375 7.11 -3.52 -38.82
CA HIS A 375 6.64 -3.11 -40.15
C HIS A 375 6.92 -1.61 -40.39
N ALA A 376 8.19 -1.21 -40.28
CA ALA A 376 8.73 -0.01 -40.93
C ALA A 376 9.91 -0.44 -41.80
N ARG A 377 10.02 0.09 -43.02
CA ARG A 377 11.14 -0.19 -43.93
C ARG A 377 12.24 0.85 -43.76
N SER A 378 13.49 0.41 -43.92
CA SER A 378 14.69 1.20 -44.24
C SER A 378 14.97 2.47 -43.41
N GLY A 379 15.99 2.40 -42.56
CA GLY A 379 16.64 3.57 -41.98
C GLY A 379 17.10 3.35 -40.54
N GLU A 380 18.40 3.14 -40.32
CA GLU A 380 19.00 3.31 -38.98
C GLU A 380 19.09 4.81 -38.64
N VAL A 381 17.96 5.43 -38.32
CA VAL A 381 17.99 6.73 -37.65
C VAL A 381 18.42 6.47 -36.21
N LYS A 382 19.73 6.58 -35.97
CA LYS A 382 20.21 6.89 -34.63
C LYS A 382 19.70 8.29 -34.29
N GLU A 383 18.58 8.35 -33.60
CA GLU A 383 18.14 9.56 -32.89
C GLU A 383 19.18 9.87 -31.81
N LYS A 384 20.25 10.57 -32.21
CA LYS A 384 21.04 11.36 -31.29
C LYS A 384 20.04 12.31 -30.62
N CYS A 385 19.99 12.31 -29.29
CA CYS A 385 19.27 13.35 -28.56
C CYS A 385 19.70 14.70 -29.13
N ALA A 386 18.73 15.51 -29.55
CA ALA A 386 19.01 16.83 -30.09
C ALA A 386 19.51 17.70 -28.93
N THR A 387 20.82 17.86 -28.79
CA THR A 387 21.46 18.55 -27.65
C THR A 387 21.29 20.08 -27.67
N GLY A 388 20.17 20.57 -28.23
CA GLY A 388 19.62 21.88 -27.91
C GLY A 388 19.00 21.83 -26.51
N GLN A 389 19.84 21.77 -25.49
CA GLN A 389 19.43 21.72 -24.08
C GLN A 389 18.41 22.81 -23.78
N ILE A 390 17.18 22.42 -23.46
CA ILE A 390 16.15 23.32 -22.93
C ILE A 390 16.63 23.76 -21.54
N PRO A 391 17.07 25.02 -21.33
CA PRO A 391 17.68 25.41 -20.08
C PRO A 391 16.61 25.56 -19.01
N PHE A 392 16.79 24.87 -17.89
CA PHE A 392 15.98 25.05 -16.68
C PHE A 392 16.84 25.63 -15.56
N ARG A 393 16.20 26.22 -14.55
CA ARG A 393 16.89 26.94 -13.47
C ARG A 393 16.16 26.77 -12.14
N CYS A 394 16.38 25.64 -11.50
CA CYS A 394 15.82 25.34 -10.17
C CYS A 394 16.80 25.86 -9.10
N GLU A 395 16.71 27.15 -8.73
CA GLU A 395 17.68 27.80 -7.84
C GLU A 395 17.68 27.28 -6.39
N HIS A 396 16.58 26.62 -6.00
CA HIS A 396 16.37 26.11 -4.65
C HIS A 396 16.66 24.61 -4.51
N LEU A 397 17.15 23.94 -5.56
CA LEU A 397 17.29 22.48 -5.62
C LEU A 397 18.50 21.99 -4.82
N LYS A 398 18.23 21.39 -3.65
CA LYS A 398 19.24 20.95 -2.66
C LYS A 398 19.60 19.47 -2.78
N VAL A 399 18.66 18.64 -3.22
CA VAL A 399 18.82 17.17 -3.26
C VAL A 399 18.33 16.60 -4.59
N ILE A 400 19.12 15.71 -5.18
CA ILE A 400 18.77 14.87 -6.33
C ILE A 400 19.04 13.41 -5.96
N ASP A 401 17.98 12.62 -5.82
CA ASP A 401 18.06 11.16 -5.60
C ASP A 401 17.78 10.43 -6.92
N ILE A 402 18.81 9.84 -7.53
CA ILE A 402 18.69 9.08 -8.78
C ILE A 402 18.66 7.59 -8.44
N ARG A 403 17.47 7.01 -8.55
CA ARG A 403 17.21 5.57 -8.37
C ARG A 403 17.26 4.89 -9.72
N TYR A 404 18.00 3.79 -9.87
CA TYR A 404 18.13 3.10 -11.15
C TYR A 404 18.11 1.57 -11.05
N SER A 405 17.52 0.90 -12.04
CA SER A 405 17.60 -0.57 -12.18
C SER A 405 18.92 -1.03 -12.84
N ASP A 406 19.42 -0.21 -13.77
CA ASP A 406 20.65 -0.37 -14.55
C ASP A 406 21.40 0.97 -14.55
N PRO A 407 22.71 1.03 -14.25
CA PRO A 407 23.48 2.28 -14.21
C PRO A 407 23.68 2.95 -15.59
N SER A 408 23.33 2.29 -16.69
CA SER A 408 23.46 2.78 -18.06
C SER A 408 22.84 4.18 -18.24
N GLY A 409 23.69 5.21 -18.37
CA GLY A 409 23.26 6.61 -18.56
C GLY A 409 22.79 7.33 -17.30
N ALA A 410 22.79 6.70 -16.12
CA ALA A 410 22.55 7.41 -14.86
C ALA A 410 23.59 8.53 -14.63
N HIS A 411 24.82 8.33 -15.09
CA HIS A 411 25.89 9.34 -15.08
C HIS A 411 25.66 10.50 -16.06
N GLU A 412 24.92 10.28 -17.15
CA GLU A 412 24.60 11.32 -18.15
C GLU A 412 23.54 12.29 -17.58
N LEU A 413 22.54 11.75 -16.88
CA LEU A 413 21.59 12.54 -16.08
C LEU A 413 22.31 13.44 -15.07
N VAL A 414 23.28 12.91 -14.32
CA VAL A 414 24.09 13.70 -13.36
C VAL A 414 24.79 14.87 -14.06
N GLY A 415 25.40 14.64 -15.23
CA GLY A 415 26.07 15.70 -15.99
C GLY A 415 25.13 16.83 -16.44
N ILE A 416 23.96 16.48 -16.98
CA ILE A 416 22.97 17.46 -17.48
C ILE A 416 22.35 18.26 -16.31
N LEU A 417 22.03 17.60 -15.20
CA LEU A 417 21.46 18.23 -14.01
C LEU A 417 22.45 19.21 -13.36
N LEU A 418 23.74 18.85 -13.27
CA LEU A 418 24.80 19.73 -12.74
C LEU A 418 25.08 20.95 -13.62
N GLN A 419 24.81 20.88 -14.93
CA GLN A 419 24.94 22.03 -15.84
C GLN A 419 23.82 23.07 -15.69
N ASN A 420 22.66 22.68 -15.14
CA ASN A 420 21.46 23.51 -15.03
C ASN A 420 21.09 23.88 -13.58
N THR A 421 21.84 23.39 -12.59
CA THR A 421 21.71 23.79 -11.18
C THR A 421 22.61 24.98 -10.86
N SER A 422 22.11 25.92 -10.06
CA SER A 422 22.81 27.16 -9.73
C SER A 422 24.03 26.92 -8.83
N GLN A 423 25.20 27.47 -9.21
CA GLN A 423 26.49 27.22 -8.55
C GLN A 423 26.66 27.78 -7.12
N GLY A 424 25.59 28.27 -6.49
CA GLY A 424 25.62 28.87 -5.15
C GLY A 424 25.45 27.88 -3.99
N GLU A 425 24.63 26.83 -4.14
CA GLU A 425 24.39 25.82 -3.11
C GLU A 425 24.98 24.46 -3.50
N ARG A 426 25.41 23.69 -2.50
CA ARG A 426 25.95 22.32 -2.71
C ARG A 426 24.81 21.33 -2.90
N VAL A 427 24.39 21.12 -4.14
CA VAL A 427 23.45 20.05 -4.51
C VAL A 427 23.99 18.69 -4.07
N ARG A 428 23.27 18.00 -3.20
CA ARG A 428 23.54 16.61 -2.83
C ARG A 428 22.98 15.69 -3.90
N ILE A 429 23.81 14.83 -4.50
CA ILE A 429 23.38 13.78 -5.42
C ILE A 429 23.54 12.43 -4.73
N ASP A 430 22.43 11.73 -4.53
CA ASP A 430 22.39 10.34 -4.08
C ASP A 430 22.13 9.43 -5.28
N LEU A 431 22.82 8.28 -5.31
CA LEU A 431 22.68 7.25 -6.35
C LEU A 431 22.31 5.94 -5.68
N SER A 432 21.15 5.38 -6.02
CA SER A 432 20.63 4.15 -5.42
C SER A 432 20.18 3.15 -6.47
N ARG A 433 20.45 1.86 -6.23
CA ARG A 433 19.97 0.77 -7.08
C ARG A 433 18.73 0.12 -6.48
N PHE A 434 17.75 -0.22 -7.33
CA PHE A 434 16.52 -0.95 -6.97
C PHE A 434 16.25 -2.12 -7.93
#